data_AF-A0A1E4IJ61-F1
#
_entry.id   AF-A0A1E4IJ61-F1
#
_cell.length_a   1.000
_cell.length_b   1.000
_cell.length_c   1.000
_cell.angle_alpha   90.00
_cell.angle_beta   90.00
_cell.angle_gamma   90.00
#
_symmetry.space_group_name_H-M   'P 1'
#
loop_
_entity.id
_entity.type
_entity.pdbx_description
1 polymer ?
#
loop_
_entity_poly.entity_id
_entity_poly.type
_entity_poly.pdbx_seq_one_letter_code
_entity_poly.pdbx_strand_id
1 'polypeptide(L)'
;MVKPLVDADALIAQFQSASAQQGEQLRKAVSAATLQALQGRELTLKNIRAALKGVTDAVNTGMAHSALPTADAESLLDKAVAGMDDALLKAVEANRVALGQLVAQGADLREQHLAKAVADLEKFEDALMGAVRKAAAGAGDPLATPWGPVLEKLQAGGSAAGSRASATAEQLLQDMQAAVRSSRAASLKAAQAMAESYGAMVSGVLLGMAEALHQGGSGKGGGAKKK
;
A
#
# COMPACT_ATOMS: atom_id res chain seq x y z
N MET A 1 26.90 17.59 0.16
CA MET A 1 26.12 18.01 -1.01
C MET A 1 24.88 17.13 -1.07
N VAL A 2 23.68 17.70 -0.99
CA VAL A 2 22.44 16.93 -1.11
C VAL A 2 22.36 16.47 -2.56
N LYS A 3 22.46 15.16 -2.81
CA LYS A 3 22.30 14.59 -4.16
C LYS A 3 20.91 15.01 -4.68
N PRO A 4 20.78 15.54 -5.91
CA PRO A 4 19.48 15.85 -6.49
C PRO A 4 18.57 14.62 -6.36
N LEU A 5 17.42 14.79 -5.69
CA LEU A 5 16.48 13.70 -5.41
C LEU A 5 15.82 13.14 -6.69
N VAL A 6 15.81 13.95 -7.75
CA VAL A 6 15.59 13.57 -9.15
C VAL A 6 16.86 14.02 -9.88
N ASP A 7 17.45 13.14 -10.68
CA ASP A 7 18.48 13.56 -11.65
C ASP A 7 17.79 14.25 -12.83
N ALA A 8 17.28 15.46 -12.56
CA ALA A 8 16.47 16.22 -13.49
C ALA A 8 17.26 16.57 -14.75
N ASP A 9 18.56 16.85 -14.61
CA ASP A 9 19.45 17.15 -15.72
C ASP A 9 19.64 15.93 -16.63
N ALA A 10 19.83 14.73 -16.06
CA ALA A 10 19.91 13.51 -16.85
C ALA A 10 18.58 13.18 -17.55
N LEU A 11 17.43 13.48 -16.92
CA LEU A 11 16.13 13.28 -17.54
C LEU A 11 15.90 14.28 -18.68
N ILE A 12 16.21 15.56 -18.46
CA ILE A 12 16.15 16.61 -19.49
C ILE A 12 17.00 16.23 -20.70
N ALA A 13 18.25 15.82 -20.50
CA ALA A 13 19.15 15.42 -21.58
C ALA A 13 18.61 14.22 -22.38
N GLN A 14 17.95 13.27 -21.72
CA GLN A 14 17.30 12.14 -22.39
C GLN A 14 16.13 12.59 -23.25
N PHE A 15 15.27 13.49 -22.76
CA PHE A 15 14.16 14.02 -23.57
C PHE A 15 14.60 14.95 -24.69
N GLN A 16 15.69 15.69 -24.51
CA GLN A 16 16.29 16.54 -25.56
C GLN A 16 16.81 15.75 -26.76
N SER A 17 17.43 14.59 -26.48
CA SER A 17 18.06 13.74 -27.49
C SER A 17 17.21 12.54 -27.91
N ALA A 18 16.03 12.37 -27.30
CA ALA A 18 15.12 11.28 -27.58
C ALA A 18 14.62 11.32 -29.02
N SER A 19 14.34 10.13 -29.54
CA SER A 19 13.56 9.93 -30.76
C SER A 19 12.37 9.03 -30.46
N ALA A 20 11.40 8.97 -31.37
CA ALA A 20 10.22 8.11 -31.24
C ALA A 20 10.57 6.64 -30.95
N GLN A 21 11.72 6.15 -31.44
CA GLN A 21 12.17 4.78 -31.22
C GLN A 21 12.66 4.50 -29.80
N GLN A 22 12.96 5.54 -29.01
CA GLN A 22 13.48 5.43 -27.64
C GLN A 22 12.38 5.57 -26.57
N GLY A 23 11.10 5.57 -26.95
CA GLY A 23 9.98 5.76 -26.02
C GLY A 23 9.98 4.79 -24.83
N GLU A 24 10.33 3.52 -25.04
CA GLU A 24 10.43 2.54 -23.94
C GLU A 24 11.62 2.79 -23.00
N GLN A 25 12.74 3.27 -23.53
CA GLN A 25 13.88 3.66 -22.71
C GLN A 25 13.53 4.87 -21.86
N LEU A 26 12.85 5.87 -22.45
CA LEU A 26 12.38 7.05 -21.73
C LEU A 26 11.37 6.68 -20.66
N ARG A 27 10.39 5.82 -20.95
CA ARG A 27 9.44 5.31 -19.95
C ARG A 27 10.15 4.73 -18.73
N LYS A 28 11.15 3.87 -18.96
CA LYS A 28 11.95 3.25 -17.88
C LYS A 28 12.76 4.29 -17.10
N ALA A 29 13.36 5.26 -17.78
CA ALA A 29 14.12 6.33 -17.14
C ALA A 29 13.23 7.23 -16.27
N VAL A 30 12.05 7.61 -16.79
CA VAL A 30 11.05 8.36 -16.03
C VAL A 30 10.55 7.56 -14.82
N SER A 31 10.30 6.26 -15.00
CA SER A 31 9.92 5.37 -13.90
C SER A 31 11.00 5.30 -12.82
N ALA A 32 12.27 5.12 -13.21
CA ALA A 32 13.39 5.09 -12.27
C ALA A 32 13.57 6.42 -11.54
N ALA A 33 13.51 7.54 -12.27
CA ALA A 33 13.62 8.89 -11.70
C ALA A 33 12.49 9.18 -10.72
N THR A 34 11.25 8.82 -11.08
CA THR A 34 10.08 8.96 -10.19
C THR A 34 10.25 8.09 -8.95
N LEU A 35 10.63 6.83 -9.10
CA LEU A 35 10.83 5.92 -7.98
C LEU A 35 11.94 6.40 -7.04
N GLN A 36 13.07 6.89 -7.57
CA GLN A 36 14.16 7.46 -6.78
C GLN A 36 13.69 8.68 -5.98
N ALA A 37 12.89 9.55 -6.59
CA ALA A 37 12.32 10.71 -5.94
C ALA A 37 11.34 10.35 -4.81
N LEU A 38 10.60 9.26 -4.99
CA LEU A 38 9.70 8.69 -3.98
C LEU A 38 10.46 8.01 -2.84
N GLN A 39 11.54 7.28 -3.14
CA GLN A 39 12.35 6.57 -2.14
C GLN A 39 13.16 7.49 -1.23
N GLY A 40 13.59 8.65 -1.72
CA GLY A 40 14.34 9.62 -0.93
C GLY A 40 13.51 10.37 0.12
N ARG A 41 12.21 10.05 0.26
CA ARG A 41 11.25 10.75 1.12
C ARG A 41 10.26 9.76 1.73
N GLU A 42 9.64 10.15 2.85
CA GLU A 42 8.42 9.45 3.29
C GLU A 42 7.35 9.56 2.20
N LEU A 43 6.61 8.46 1.95
CA LEU A 43 5.49 8.37 0.99
C LEU A 43 4.26 9.17 1.45
N THR A 44 4.45 10.48 1.64
CA THR A 44 3.39 11.43 1.94
C THR A 44 2.89 12.06 0.64
N LEU A 45 1.62 12.45 0.60
CA LEU A 45 1.03 13.13 -0.56
C LEU A 45 1.79 14.40 -0.96
N LYS A 46 2.37 15.12 0.01
CA LYS A 46 3.19 16.31 -0.27
C LYS A 46 4.45 15.93 -1.06
N ASN A 47 5.15 14.89 -0.61
CA ASN A 47 6.40 14.44 -1.23
C ASN A 47 6.14 13.82 -2.61
N ILE A 48 5.06 13.06 -2.76
CA ILE A 48 4.64 12.48 -4.04
C ILE A 48 4.35 13.58 -5.05
N ARG A 49 3.52 14.57 -4.70
CA ARG A 49 3.24 15.71 -5.59
C ARG A 49 4.51 16.47 -5.98
N ALA A 50 5.45 16.63 -5.06
CA ALA A 50 6.72 17.30 -5.34
C ALA A 50 7.61 16.47 -6.29
N ALA A 51 7.68 15.14 -6.10
CA ALA A 51 8.40 14.23 -6.98
C ALA A 51 7.80 14.23 -8.40
N LEU A 52 6.48 14.06 -8.50
CA LEU A 52 5.76 14.06 -9.78
C LEU A 52 5.95 15.40 -10.50
N LYS A 53 5.84 16.52 -9.77
CA LYS A 53 6.11 17.86 -10.32
C LYS A 53 7.53 17.97 -10.88
N GLY A 54 8.54 17.56 -10.12
CA GLY A 54 9.94 17.64 -10.56
C GLY A 54 10.19 16.82 -11.83
N VAL A 55 9.60 15.63 -11.92
CA VAL A 55 9.69 14.78 -13.10
C VAL A 55 8.97 15.41 -14.30
N THR A 56 7.74 15.92 -14.12
CA THR A 56 6.99 16.56 -15.22
C THR A 56 7.63 17.86 -15.69
N ASP A 57 8.23 18.65 -14.79
CA ASP A 57 8.95 19.87 -15.12
C ASP A 57 10.20 19.53 -15.97
N ALA A 58 10.92 18.46 -15.61
CA ALA A 58 12.06 17.97 -16.38
C ALA A 58 11.66 17.42 -17.76
N VAL A 59 10.54 16.69 -17.84
CA VAL A 59 9.96 16.22 -19.12
C VAL A 59 9.62 17.40 -20.02
N ASN A 60 8.87 18.40 -19.51
CA ASN A 60 8.51 19.59 -20.27
C ASN A 60 9.75 20.36 -20.75
N THR A 61 10.74 20.53 -19.87
CA THR A 61 11.99 21.24 -20.22
C THR A 61 12.76 20.49 -21.30
N GLY A 62 12.89 19.17 -21.18
CA GLY A 62 13.56 18.36 -22.20
C GLY A 62 12.82 18.36 -23.54
N MET A 63 11.50 18.26 -23.51
CA MET A 63 10.64 18.29 -24.70
C MET A 63 10.62 19.66 -25.39
N ALA A 64 10.64 20.76 -24.64
CA ALA A 64 10.70 22.12 -25.21
C ALA A 64 12.02 22.39 -25.97
N HIS A 65 13.08 21.66 -25.62
CA HIS A 65 14.37 21.70 -26.30
C HIS A 65 14.55 20.57 -27.32
N SER A 66 13.56 19.68 -27.48
CA SER A 66 13.58 18.64 -28.50
C SER A 66 13.14 19.20 -29.85
N ALA A 67 13.79 18.78 -30.94
CA ALA A 67 13.42 19.16 -32.30
C ALA A 67 12.42 18.17 -32.94
N LEU A 68 11.61 17.49 -32.11
CA LEU A 68 10.77 16.39 -32.54
C LEU A 68 9.49 16.86 -33.25
N PRO A 69 9.01 16.11 -34.26
CA PRO A 69 7.65 16.28 -34.78
C PRO A 69 6.60 16.10 -33.67
N THR A 70 5.45 16.78 -33.81
CA THR A 70 4.37 16.74 -32.80
C THR A 70 3.87 15.32 -32.49
N ALA A 71 3.79 14.44 -33.49
CA ALA A 71 3.36 13.05 -33.29
C ALA A 71 4.34 12.24 -32.43
N ASP A 72 5.63 12.45 -32.63
CA ASP A 72 6.68 11.81 -31.82
C ASP A 72 6.68 12.40 -30.40
N ALA A 73 6.41 13.70 -30.28
CA ALA A 73 6.27 14.37 -28.99
C ALA A 73 5.09 13.84 -28.18
N GLU A 74 3.91 13.63 -28.79
CA GLU A 74 2.77 12.98 -28.12
C GLU A 74 3.16 11.60 -27.60
N SER A 75 3.80 10.78 -28.44
CA SER A 75 4.23 9.43 -28.05
C SER A 75 5.20 9.43 -26.87
N LEU A 76 6.17 10.36 -26.86
CA LEU A 76 7.12 10.46 -25.75
C LEU A 76 6.47 10.97 -24.46
N LEU A 77 5.52 11.91 -24.54
CA LEU A 77 4.75 12.37 -23.38
C LEU A 77 3.88 11.25 -22.81
N ASP A 78 3.23 10.45 -23.65
CA ASP A 78 2.48 9.26 -23.25
C ASP A 78 3.38 8.26 -22.50
N LYS A 79 4.57 7.97 -23.05
CA LYS A 79 5.57 7.11 -22.40
C LYS A 79 6.09 7.69 -21.08
N ALA A 80 6.21 9.01 -20.98
CA ALA A 80 6.61 9.66 -19.74
C ALA A 80 5.55 9.47 -18.65
N VAL A 81 4.28 9.73 -18.97
CA VAL A 81 3.15 9.53 -18.03
C VAL A 81 3.06 8.06 -17.62
N ALA A 82 3.19 7.13 -18.56
CA ALA A 82 3.23 5.69 -18.27
C ALA A 82 4.39 5.31 -17.34
N GLY A 83 5.56 5.93 -17.49
CA GLY A 83 6.71 5.70 -16.60
C GLY A 83 6.46 6.20 -15.17
N MET A 84 5.82 7.36 -15.03
CA MET A 84 5.42 7.89 -13.73
C MET A 84 4.38 6.98 -13.05
N ASP A 85 3.42 6.48 -13.81
CA ASP A 85 2.42 5.52 -13.34
C ASP A 85 3.06 4.20 -12.89
N ASP A 86 4.00 3.63 -13.67
CA ASP A 86 4.74 2.42 -13.29
C ASP A 86 5.47 2.57 -11.94
N ALA A 87 6.00 3.77 -11.66
CA ALA A 87 6.69 4.04 -10.40
C ALA A 87 5.71 4.14 -9.23
N LEU A 88 4.56 4.77 -9.43
CA LEU A 88 3.49 4.82 -8.43
C LEU A 88 2.91 3.44 -8.17
N LEU A 89 2.73 2.62 -9.20
CA LEU A 89 2.27 1.24 -9.08
C LEU A 89 3.21 0.44 -8.15
N LYS A 90 4.53 0.53 -8.37
CA LYS A 90 5.52 -0.10 -7.48
C LYS A 90 5.44 0.42 -6.05
N ALA A 91 5.23 1.73 -5.87
CA ALA A 91 5.08 2.31 -4.53
C ALA A 91 3.81 1.80 -3.82
N VAL A 92 2.69 1.68 -4.54
CA VAL A 92 1.44 1.09 -4.02
C VAL A 92 1.64 -0.37 -3.64
N GLU A 93 2.30 -1.17 -4.48
CA GLU A 93 2.57 -2.58 -4.21
C GLU A 93 3.50 -2.77 -3.01
N ALA A 94 4.55 -1.96 -2.90
CA ALA A 94 5.45 -1.99 -1.74
C ALA A 94 4.70 -1.61 -0.45
N ASN A 95 3.83 -0.60 -0.49
CA ASN A 95 3.02 -0.19 0.66
C ASN A 95 2.02 -1.29 1.07
N ARG A 96 1.34 -1.91 0.09
CA ARG A 96 0.47 -3.07 0.33
C ARG A 96 1.20 -4.20 1.06
N VAL A 97 2.39 -4.57 0.61
CA VAL A 97 3.18 -5.64 1.23
C VAL A 97 3.54 -5.27 2.67
N ALA A 98 3.98 -4.03 2.91
CA ALA A 98 4.32 -3.55 4.24
C ALA A 98 3.10 -3.55 5.19
N LEU A 99 1.94 -3.08 4.72
CA LEU A 99 0.69 -3.10 5.50
C LEU A 99 0.27 -4.54 5.83
N GLY A 100 0.35 -5.45 4.85
CA GLY A 100 0.05 -6.87 5.07
C GLY A 100 0.95 -7.52 6.12
N GLN A 101 2.25 -7.18 6.13
CA GLN A 101 3.18 -7.65 7.17
C GLN A 101 2.84 -7.10 8.56
N LEU A 102 2.46 -5.82 8.67
CA LEU A 102 2.07 -5.21 9.93
C LEU A 102 0.79 -5.85 10.51
N VAL A 103 -0.19 -6.13 9.67
CA VAL A 103 -1.41 -6.87 10.07
C VAL A 103 -1.06 -8.29 10.53
N ALA A 104 -0.20 -9.00 9.79
CA ALA A 104 0.21 -10.37 10.13
C ALA A 104 1.01 -10.45 11.44
N GLN A 105 1.77 -9.40 11.78
CA GLN A 105 2.54 -9.32 13.02
C GLN A 105 1.69 -8.95 14.23
N GLY A 106 0.38 -8.71 14.07
CA GLY A 106 -0.51 -8.32 15.16
C GLY A 106 -0.12 -6.99 15.80
N ALA A 107 0.67 -6.18 15.09
CA ALA A 107 0.96 -4.81 15.52
C ALA A 107 -0.39 -4.11 15.68
N ASP A 108 -0.57 -3.38 16.80
CA ASP A 108 -1.77 -2.61 17.09
C ASP A 108 -1.89 -1.45 16.09
N LEU A 109 -2.27 -1.80 14.87
CA LEU A 109 -2.66 -0.89 13.84
C LEU A 109 -4.01 -0.38 14.27
N ARG A 110 -4.00 0.77 14.95
CA ARG A 110 -5.23 1.57 15.11
C ARG A 110 -5.86 1.68 13.72
N GLU A 111 -7.07 1.17 13.60
CA GLU A 111 -7.87 1.11 12.37
C GLU A 111 -7.83 2.44 11.58
N GLN A 112 -7.73 3.57 12.28
CA GLN A 112 -7.55 4.91 11.74
C GLN A 112 -6.25 5.11 10.91
N HIS A 113 -5.11 4.56 11.33
CA HIS A 113 -3.84 4.68 10.61
C HIS A 113 -3.85 3.83 9.34
N LEU A 114 -4.46 2.64 9.41
CA LEU A 114 -4.61 1.76 8.26
C LEU A 114 -5.57 2.37 7.23
N ALA A 115 -6.73 2.84 7.67
CA ALA A 115 -7.68 3.55 6.81
C ALA A 115 -7.07 4.81 6.18
N LYS A 116 -6.25 5.56 6.94
CA LYS A 116 -5.53 6.71 6.40
C LYS A 116 -4.49 6.31 5.33
N ALA A 117 -3.73 5.25 5.55
CA ALA A 117 -2.76 4.77 4.58
C ALA A 117 -3.46 4.37 3.27
N VAL A 118 -4.59 3.66 3.37
CA VAL A 118 -5.42 3.29 2.20
C VAL A 118 -5.98 4.52 1.49
N ALA A 119 -6.57 5.47 2.23
CA ALA A 119 -7.10 6.70 1.64
C ALA A 119 -6.00 7.59 1.02
N ASP A 120 -4.77 7.51 1.51
CA ASP A 120 -3.65 8.20 0.91
C ASP A 120 -3.20 7.50 -0.39
N LEU A 121 -3.30 6.16 -0.51
CA LEU A 121 -3.03 5.42 -1.75
C LEU A 121 -4.02 5.82 -2.86
N GLU A 122 -5.31 5.95 -2.55
CA GLU A 122 -6.33 6.39 -3.51
C GLU A 122 -6.01 7.79 -4.08
N LYS A 123 -5.41 8.66 -3.25
CA LYS A 123 -5.01 10.02 -3.67
C LYS A 123 -3.72 10.06 -4.49
N PHE A 124 -3.04 8.93 -4.72
CA PHE A 124 -1.83 8.92 -5.56
C PHE A 124 -2.19 9.14 -7.03
N GLU A 125 -3.30 8.57 -7.48
CA GLU A 125 -3.83 8.80 -8.81
C GLU A 125 -4.23 10.28 -8.99
N ASP A 126 -4.94 10.86 -8.03
CA ASP A 126 -5.26 12.30 -8.04
C ASP A 126 -3.99 13.16 -8.11
N ALA A 127 -2.93 12.76 -7.39
CA ALA A 127 -1.65 13.45 -7.42
C ALA A 127 -0.98 13.33 -8.80
N LEU A 128 -1.03 12.16 -9.44
CA LEU A 128 -0.55 11.93 -10.80
C LEU A 128 -1.33 12.79 -11.80
N MET A 129 -2.65 12.64 -11.87
CA MET A 129 -3.49 13.40 -12.80
C MET A 129 -3.32 14.90 -12.59
N GLY A 130 -3.26 15.35 -11.34
CA GLY A 130 -3.03 16.75 -10.99
C GLY A 130 -1.67 17.26 -11.44
N ALA A 131 -0.61 16.46 -11.30
CA ALA A 131 0.73 16.82 -11.78
C ALA A 131 0.76 16.90 -13.32
N VAL A 132 0.20 15.92 -14.02
CA VAL A 132 0.17 15.87 -15.49
C VAL A 132 -0.66 17.02 -16.07
N ARG A 133 -1.84 17.33 -15.50
CA ARG A 133 -2.65 18.49 -15.92
C ARG A 133 -1.90 19.81 -15.74
N LYS A 134 -1.19 19.98 -14.61
CA LYS A 134 -0.38 21.18 -14.35
C LYS A 134 0.82 21.25 -15.30
N ALA A 135 1.44 20.12 -15.60
CA ALA A 135 2.52 20.05 -16.56
C ALA A 135 2.05 20.49 -17.95
N ALA A 136 0.94 19.95 -18.43
CA ALA A 136 0.34 20.35 -19.70
C ALA A 136 0.01 21.84 -19.75
N ALA A 137 -0.61 22.39 -18.70
CA ALA A 137 -0.93 23.80 -18.60
C ALA A 137 0.31 24.72 -18.54
N GLY A 138 1.43 24.23 -17.98
CA GLY A 138 2.68 24.96 -17.84
C GLY A 138 3.69 24.78 -18.96
N ALA A 139 3.40 23.92 -19.95
CA ALA A 139 4.34 23.53 -21.00
C ALA A 139 4.51 24.60 -22.12
N GLY A 140 3.61 25.59 -22.17
CA GLY A 140 3.56 26.62 -23.21
C GLY A 140 2.98 26.12 -24.54
N ASP A 141 2.76 27.06 -25.48
CA ASP A 141 2.07 26.80 -26.75
C ASP A 141 2.64 25.63 -27.59
N PRO A 142 3.98 25.44 -27.70
CA PRO A 142 4.54 24.36 -28.52
C PRO A 142 4.19 22.95 -28.04
N LEU A 143 3.93 22.78 -26.74
CA LEU A 143 3.62 21.50 -26.13
C LEU A 143 2.14 21.32 -25.82
N ALA A 144 1.30 22.35 -26.00
CA ALA A 144 -0.14 22.26 -25.75
C ALA A 144 -0.83 21.21 -26.64
N THR A 145 -0.49 21.17 -27.94
CA THR A 145 -1.02 20.20 -28.89
C THR A 145 -0.68 18.75 -28.54
N PRO A 146 0.60 18.36 -28.32
CA PRO A 146 0.94 16.98 -27.99
C PRO A 146 0.46 16.56 -26.58
N TRP A 147 0.20 17.49 -25.66
CA TRP A 147 -0.38 17.18 -24.34
C TRP A 147 -1.88 16.82 -24.39
N GLY A 148 -2.64 17.36 -25.35
CA GLY A 148 -4.09 17.17 -25.44
C GLY A 148 -4.51 15.69 -25.43
N PRO A 149 -4.04 14.88 -26.40
CA PRO A 149 -4.38 13.46 -26.47
C PRO A 149 -3.91 12.65 -25.24
N VAL A 150 -2.76 13.02 -24.66
CA VAL A 150 -2.23 12.36 -23.45
C VAL A 150 -3.16 12.61 -22.26
N LEU A 151 -3.66 13.84 -22.10
CA LEU A 151 -4.64 14.17 -21.06
C LEU A 151 -5.97 13.47 -21.27
N GLU A 152 -6.46 13.37 -22.50
CA GLU A 152 -7.69 12.64 -22.82
C GLU A 152 -7.56 11.16 -22.50
N LYS A 153 -6.45 10.52 -22.93
CA LYS A 153 -6.16 9.12 -22.60
C LYS A 153 -6.09 8.88 -21.09
N LEU A 154 -5.37 9.73 -20.37
CA LEU A 154 -5.25 9.62 -18.91
C LEU A 154 -6.61 9.80 -18.21
N GLN A 155 -7.47 10.71 -18.69
CA GLN A 155 -8.81 10.93 -18.13
C GLN A 155 -9.77 9.79 -18.44
N ALA A 156 -9.69 9.20 -19.63
CA ALA A 156 -10.57 8.11 -20.04
C ALA A 156 -10.17 6.75 -19.46
N GLY A 157 -8.86 6.49 -19.37
CA GLY A 157 -8.32 5.20 -18.95
C GLY A 157 -8.01 5.08 -17.46
N GLY A 158 -7.85 6.21 -16.75
CA GLY A 158 -7.27 6.21 -15.40
C GLY A 158 -5.82 5.72 -15.41
N SER A 159 -5.29 5.43 -14.23
CA SER A 159 -3.91 4.95 -14.03
C SER A 159 -3.86 3.51 -13.52
N ALA A 160 -2.82 2.76 -13.90
CA ALA A 160 -2.61 1.41 -13.39
C ALA A 160 -2.37 1.46 -11.87
N ALA A 161 -1.64 2.45 -11.37
CA ALA A 161 -1.46 2.68 -9.94
C ALA A 161 -2.80 2.93 -9.22
N GLY A 162 -3.71 3.70 -9.82
CA GLY A 162 -5.05 3.96 -9.30
C GLY A 162 -5.88 2.68 -9.17
N SER A 163 -6.00 1.91 -10.26
CA SER A 163 -6.73 0.63 -10.24
C SER A 163 -6.16 -0.35 -9.20
N ARG A 164 -4.83 -0.41 -9.05
CA ARG A 164 -4.16 -1.26 -8.05
C ARG A 164 -4.37 -0.75 -6.63
N ALA A 165 -4.40 0.56 -6.42
CA ALA A 165 -4.67 1.17 -5.13
C ALA A 165 -6.09 0.83 -4.66
N SER A 166 -7.10 1.00 -5.52
CA SER A 166 -8.49 0.61 -5.22
C SER A 166 -8.63 -0.88 -4.92
N ALA A 167 -8.05 -1.75 -5.76
CA ALA A 167 -8.06 -3.19 -5.51
C ALA A 167 -7.39 -3.58 -4.17
N THR A 168 -6.34 -2.83 -3.78
CA THR A 168 -5.67 -3.03 -2.49
C THR A 168 -6.55 -2.58 -1.33
N ALA A 169 -7.25 -1.45 -1.46
CA ALA A 169 -8.20 -0.96 -0.47
C ALA A 169 -9.33 -1.97 -0.20
N GLU A 170 -9.93 -2.50 -1.28
CA GLU A 170 -10.99 -3.50 -1.21
C GLU A 170 -10.52 -4.78 -0.51
N GLN A 171 -9.35 -5.30 -0.91
CA GLN A 171 -8.79 -6.52 -0.33
C GLN A 171 -8.50 -6.35 1.17
N LEU A 172 -7.91 -5.22 1.57
CA LEU A 172 -7.59 -4.97 2.97
C LEU A 172 -8.85 -4.84 3.84
N LEU A 173 -9.91 -4.22 3.31
CA LEU A 173 -11.21 -4.17 3.99
C LEU A 173 -11.80 -5.58 4.19
N GLN A 174 -11.70 -6.43 3.18
CA GLN A 174 -12.14 -7.84 3.27
C GLN A 174 -11.32 -8.60 4.33
N ASP A 175 -9.99 -8.43 4.33
CA ASP A 175 -9.10 -9.07 5.29
C ASP A 175 -9.38 -8.62 6.73
N MET A 176 -9.65 -7.32 6.94
CA MET A 176 -10.05 -6.79 8.25
C MET A 176 -11.39 -7.38 8.73
N GLN A 177 -12.40 -7.47 7.86
CA GLN A 177 -13.68 -8.08 8.20
C GLN A 177 -13.52 -9.57 8.54
N ALA A 178 -12.69 -10.29 7.79
CA ALA A 178 -12.38 -11.69 8.06
C ALA A 178 -11.67 -11.86 9.41
N ALA A 179 -10.69 -11.00 9.72
CA ALA A 179 -9.99 -11.00 11.00
C ALA A 179 -10.95 -10.78 12.18
N VAL A 180 -11.86 -9.80 12.09
CA VAL A 180 -12.87 -9.54 13.14
C VAL A 180 -13.84 -10.72 13.31
N ARG A 181 -14.26 -11.37 12.23
CA ARG A 181 -15.13 -12.57 12.34
C ARG A 181 -14.37 -13.73 12.98
N SER A 182 -13.11 -13.93 12.59
CA SER A 182 -12.27 -14.99 13.15
C SER A 182 -11.99 -14.78 14.64
N SER A 183 -11.76 -13.53 15.07
CA SER A 183 -11.52 -13.21 16.48
C SER A 183 -12.77 -13.44 17.33
N ARG A 184 -13.95 -13.08 16.83
CA ARG A 184 -15.24 -13.41 17.48
C ARG A 184 -15.47 -14.91 17.58
N ALA A 185 -15.18 -15.66 16.52
CA ALA A 185 -15.30 -17.12 16.54
C ALA A 185 -14.32 -17.75 17.55
N ALA A 186 -13.07 -17.28 17.59
CA ALA A 186 -12.07 -17.72 18.55
C ALA A 186 -12.45 -17.36 19.99
N SER A 187 -12.97 -16.16 20.23
CA SER A 187 -13.42 -15.73 21.56
C SER A 187 -14.63 -16.52 22.04
N LEU A 188 -15.60 -16.81 21.17
CA LEU A 188 -16.75 -17.65 21.49
C LEU A 188 -16.29 -19.08 21.80
N LYS A 189 -15.38 -19.63 20.99
CA LYS A 189 -14.81 -20.96 21.22
C LYS A 189 -14.02 -21.03 22.53
N ALA A 190 -13.25 -19.99 22.86
CA ALA A 190 -12.54 -19.90 24.12
C ALA A 190 -13.50 -19.79 25.32
N ALA A 191 -14.55 -18.96 25.21
CA ALA A 191 -15.59 -18.85 26.23
C ALA A 191 -16.33 -20.17 26.45
N GLN A 192 -16.63 -20.90 25.36
CA GLN A 192 -17.23 -22.23 25.44
C GLN A 192 -16.30 -23.23 26.14
N ALA A 193 -15.02 -23.28 25.75
CA ALA A 193 -14.04 -24.14 26.39
C ALA A 193 -13.86 -23.80 27.89
N MET A 194 -13.90 -22.51 28.25
CA MET A 194 -13.90 -22.09 29.65
C MET A 194 -15.15 -22.59 30.38
N ALA A 195 -16.34 -22.40 29.84
CA ALA A 195 -17.59 -22.88 30.45
C ALA A 195 -17.59 -24.41 30.65
N GLU A 196 -17.11 -25.17 29.67
CA GLU A 196 -16.95 -26.63 29.75
C GLU A 196 -15.91 -27.02 30.82
N SER A 197 -14.80 -26.28 30.94
CA SER A 197 -13.78 -26.51 31.96
C SER A 197 -14.28 -26.22 33.39
N TYR A 198 -15.11 -25.19 33.58
CA TYR A 198 -15.76 -24.90 34.86
C TYR A 198 -16.75 -26.01 35.25
N GLY A 199 -17.54 -26.51 34.29
CA GLY A 199 -18.43 -27.64 34.51
C GLY A 199 -17.69 -28.91 34.93
N ALA A 200 -16.64 -29.27 34.20
CA ALA A 200 -15.82 -30.44 34.52
C ALA A 200 -15.09 -30.32 35.86
N MET A 201 -14.58 -29.13 36.21
CA MET A 201 -13.89 -28.90 37.48
C MET A 201 -14.86 -28.96 38.68
N VAL A 202 -16.05 -28.37 38.56
CA VAL A 202 -17.07 -28.42 39.63
C VAL A 202 -17.60 -29.83 39.84
N SER A 203 -17.87 -30.59 38.76
CA SER A 203 -18.28 -31.99 38.88
C SER A 203 -17.15 -32.88 39.44
N GLY A 204 -15.90 -32.65 39.03
CA GLY A 204 -14.73 -33.35 39.56
C GLY A 204 -14.49 -33.11 41.05
N VAL A 205 -14.67 -31.87 41.52
CA VAL A 205 -14.57 -31.52 42.95
C VAL A 205 -15.68 -32.20 43.76
N LEU A 206 -16.92 -32.23 43.27
CA LEU A 206 -18.04 -32.87 43.97
C LEU A 206 -17.90 -34.40 44.04
N LEU A 207 -17.44 -35.03 42.96
CA LEU A 207 -17.10 -36.46 42.94
C LEU A 207 -15.93 -36.75 43.89
N GLY A 208 -14.88 -35.93 43.90
CA GLY A 208 -13.77 -36.07 44.84
C GLY A 208 -14.20 -35.92 46.31
N MET A 209 -15.10 -34.98 46.62
CA MET A 209 -15.65 -34.82 47.97
C MET A 209 -16.55 -36.00 48.38
N ALA A 210 -17.34 -36.54 47.45
CA ALA A 210 -18.18 -37.72 47.70
C ALA A 210 -17.33 -38.97 47.95
N GLU A 211 -16.25 -39.16 47.19
CA GLU A 211 -15.30 -40.27 47.35
C GLU A 211 -14.50 -40.15 48.66
N ALA A 212 -14.09 -38.94 49.05
CA ALA A 212 -13.45 -38.69 50.35
C ALA A 212 -14.37 -39.01 51.54
N LEU A 213 -15.68 -38.72 51.41
CA LEU A 213 -16.69 -39.12 52.40
C LEU A 213 -16.92 -40.64 52.43
N HIS A 214 -16.84 -41.32 51.27
CA HIS A 214 -16.97 -42.77 51.19
C HIS A 214 -15.73 -43.53 51.73
N GLN A 215 -14.53 -43.04 51.45
CA GLN A 215 -13.27 -43.59 51.99
C GLN A 215 -13.08 -43.26 53.48
N GLY A 216 -13.57 -42.10 53.95
CA GLY A 216 -13.66 -41.78 55.38
C GLY A 216 -14.60 -42.70 56.18
N GLY A 217 -15.51 -43.41 55.50
CA GLY A 217 -16.38 -44.43 56.09
C GLY A 217 -15.71 -45.81 56.27
N SER A 218 -14.54 -46.03 55.65
CA SER A 218 -13.83 -47.32 55.68
C SER A 218 -12.75 -47.42 56.77
N GLY A 219 -12.54 -46.34 57.55
CA GLY A 219 -11.52 -46.24 58.59
C GLY A 219 -12.06 -46.37 60.02
N LYS A 220 -12.88 -47.40 60.32
CA LYS A 220 -13.21 -47.73 61.71
C LYS A 220 -13.27 -49.24 61.92
N GLY A 221 -12.15 -49.81 62.35
CA GLY A 221 -12.12 -51.18 62.85
C GLY A 221 -10.71 -51.74 62.95
N GLY A 222 -10.03 -51.52 64.07
CA GLY A 222 -8.75 -52.19 64.29
C GLY A 222 -7.98 -51.81 65.55
N GLY A 223 -8.41 -52.31 66.71
CA GLY A 223 -7.47 -52.92 67.66
C GLY A 223 -6.87 -52.03 68.75
N ALA A 224 -7.42 -52.19 69.96
CA ALA A 224 -6.80 -51.83 71.24
C ALA A 224 -5.56 -52.70 71.58
N LYS A 225 -4.58 -52.15 72.31
CA LYS A 225 -4.18 -52.57 73.68
C LYS A 225 -2.79 -52.04 74.13
N LYS A 226 -2.77 -51.51 75.36
CA LYS A 226 -1.76 -51.60 76.44
C LYS A 226 -0.29 -51.84 76.06
N LYS A 227 0.61 -50.96 76.50
CA LYS A 227 1.27 -51.02 77.82
C LYS A 227 1.94 -49.69 78.15
#